data_AF-A0A845L3Y5-F1
#
_entry.id   AF-A0A845L3Y5-F1
#
_cell.length_a   1.000
_cell.length_b   1.000
_cell.length_c   1.000
_cell.angle_alpha   90.00
_cell.angle_beta   90.00
_cell.angle_gamma   90.00
#
_symmetry.space_group_name_H-M   'P 1'
#
loop_
_entity.id
_entity.type
_entity.pdbx_description
1 polymer ?
#
loop_
_entity_poly.entity_id
_entity_poly.type
_entity_poly.pdbx_seq_one_letter_code
_entity_poly.pdbx_strand_id
1 'polypeptide(L)' 'MRDELIAARKTVGFTQEQVAVLVDIDRSFYSHIERGTKTPSLEVALRIANAVNKKVEDIFLPNKVSERHNPQHEVEAS' A
#
# COMPACT_ATOMS: atom_id res chain seq x y z
N MET A 1 1.17 -1.00 -7.02
CA MET A 1 1.42 0.27 -6.29
C MET A 1 0.50 0.29 -5.06
N ARG A 2 0.92 0.90 -3.95
CA ARG A 2 0.10 1.05 -2.74
C ARG A 2 -0.59 2.40 -2.76
N ASP A 3 -1.62 2.50 -3.58
CA ASP A 3 -2.29 3.78 -3.86
C ASP A 3 -2.87 4.42 -2.58
N GLU A 4 -3.36 3.59 -1.66
CA GLU A 4 -3.86 4.05 -0.35
C GLU A 4 -2.76 4.70 0.50
N LEU A 5 -1.54 4.15 0.49
CA LEU A 5 -0.40 4.76 1.21
C LEU A 5 -0.04 6.12 0.63
N ILE A 6 0.00 6.21 -0.71
CA ILE A 6 0.34 7.45 -1.42
C ILE A 6 -0.72 8.51 -1.15
N ALA A 7 -2.00 8.13 -1.19
CA ALA A 7 -3.12 9.02 -0.90
C ALA A 7 -3.05 9.52 0.55
N ALA A 8 -2.92 8.61 1.52
CA ALA A 8 -2.85 8.94 2.94
C ALA A 8 -1.68 9.89 3.25
N ARG A 9 -0.48 9.61 2.72
CA ARG A 9 0.68 10.50 2.90
C ARG A 9 0.41 11.91 2.36
N LYS A 10 -0.18 12.02 1.17
CA LYS A 10 -0.51 13.32 0.56
C LYS A 10 -1.60 14.05 1.37
N THR A 11 -2.58 13.34 1.91
CA THR A 11 -3.64 13.91 2.76
C THR A 11 -3.07 14.51 4.04
N VAL A 12 -2.07 13.89 4.67
CA VAL A 12 -1.38 14.46 5.84
C VAL A 12 -0.31 15.50 5.47
N GLY A 13 -0.11 15.79 4.18
CA GLY A 13 0.80 16.83 3.70
C GLY A 13 2.28 16.47 3.75
N PHE A 14 2.64 15.19 3.84
CA PHE A 14 4.04 14.76 3.94
C PHE A 14 4.67 14.38 2.58
N THR A 15 5.97 14.65 2.45
CA THR A 15 6.82 14.09 1.39
C THR A 15 7.27 12.68 1.76
N GLN A 16 7.78 11.92 0.77
CA GLN A 16 8.38 10.60 1.04
C GLN A 16 9.54 10.68 2.04
N GLU A 17 10.36 11.74 1.95
CA GLU A 17 11.49 11.98 2.88
C GLU A 17 10.98 12.23 4.30
N GLN A 18 9.94 13.04 4.47
CA GLN A 18 9.39 13.33 5.79
C GLN A 18 8.83 12.08 6.47
N VAL A 19 8.10 11.22 5.76
CA VAL A 19 7.60 9.97 6.35
C VAL A 19 8.76 9.02 6.66
N ALA A 20 9.75 8.91 5.78
CA ALA A 20 10.92 8.07 6.00
C ALA A 20 11.69 8.47 7.28
N VAL A 21 11.90 9.77 7.50
CA VAL A 21 12.50 10.31 8.73
C VAL A 21 11.61 10.02 9.95
N LEU A 22 10.29 10.24 9.86
CA LEU A 22 9.36 10.01 10.98
C LEU A 22 9.32 8.54 11.44
N VAL A 23 9.53 7.61 10.52
CA VAL A 23 9.48 6.17 10.82
C VAL A 23 10.86 5.52 10.86
N ASP A 24 11.93 6.32 10.86
CA ASP A 24 13.33 5.89 10.96
C ASP A 24 13.71 4.82 9.93
N ILE A 25 13.49 5.13 8.64
CA ILE A 25 13.90 4.31 7.50
C ILE A 25 14.51 5.16 6.39
N ASP A 26 15.19 4.51 5.45
CA ASP A 26 15.70 5.17 4.25
C ASP A 26 14.56 5.61 3.30
N ARG A 27 14.67 6.81 2.70
CA ARG A 27 13.69 7.34 1.74
C ARG A 27 13.49 6.40 0.56
N SER A 28 14.56 5.81 0.02
CA SER A 28 14.45 4.87 -1.10
C SER A 28 13.65 3.64 -0.67
N PHE A 29 13.84 3.14 0.56
CA PHE A 29 13.05 2.04 1.09
C PHE A 29 11.56 2.42 1.16
N TYR A 30 11.22 3.59 1.72
CA TYR A 30 9.83 4.09 1.72
C TYR A 30 9.24 4.18 0.30
N SER A 31 10.02 4.68 -0.66
CA SER A 31 9.62 4.75 -2.07
C SER A 31 9.33 3.36 -2.67
N HIS A 32 10.13 2.34 -2.33
CA HIS A 32 9.86 0.96 -2.75
C HIS A 32 8.58 0.38 -2.13
N ILE A 33 8.25 0.80 -0.90
CA ILE A 33 6.99 0.42 -0.23
C ILE A 33 5.79 1.01 -0.97
N GLU A 34 5.81 2.30 -1.30
CA GLU A 34 4.74 2.95 -2.08
C GLU A 34 4.55 2.29 -3.45
N ARG A 35 5.63 1.89 -4.12
CA ARG A 35 5.53 1.15 -5.39
C ARG A 35 5.01 -0.29 -5.21
N GLY A 36 5.10 -0.85 -4.00
CA GLY A 36 4.76 -2.24 -3.70
C GLY A 36 5.88 -3.24 -4.02
N THR A 37 7.08 -2.75 -4.34
CA THR A 37 8.26 -3.58 -4.66
C THR A 37 9.01 -4.10 -3.44
N LYS A 38 8.74 -3.54 -2.26
CA LYS A 38 9.25 -4.00 -0.97
C LYS A 38 8.10 -4.08 0.04
N THR A 39 8.17 -5.07 0.90
CA THR A 39 7.26 -5.23 2.04
C THR A 39 8.03 -4.84 3.30
N PRO A 40 7.55 -3.87 4.10
CA PRO A 40 8.18 -3.51 5.37
C PRO A 40 7.97 -4.62 6.41
N SER A 41 8.72 -4.57 7.51
CA SER A 41 8.39 -5.36 8.71
C SER A 41 7.05 -4.87 9.30
N LEU A 42 6.42 -5.69 10.14
CA LEU A 42 5.19 -5.30 10.84
C LEU A 42 5.37 -4.00 11.64
N GLU A 43 6.50 -3.88 12.33
CA GLU A 43 6.82 -2.69 13.12
C GLU A 43 6.92 -1.43 12.25
N VAL A 44 7.61 -1.50 11.10
CA VAL A 44 7.69 -0.38 10.16
C VAL A 44 6.32 -0.08 9.53
N ALA A 45 5.54 -1.12 9.21
CA ALA A 45 4.19 -0.95 8.68
C ALA A 45 3.28 -0.20 9.66
N LEU A 46 3.33 -0.54 10.95
CA LEU A 46 2.59 0.14 12.01
C LEU A 46 3.04 1.58 12.18
N ARG A 47 4.36 1.84 12.19
CA ARG A 47 4.91 3.21 12.25
C ARG A 47 4.45 4.06 11.07
N ILE A 48 4.48 3.52 9.86
CA ILE A 48 3.99 4.19 8.65
C ILE A 48 2.51 4.50 8.77
N ALA A 49 1.69 3.52 9.15
CA ALA A 49 0.24 3.69 9.30
C ALA A 49 -0.10 4.80 10.30
N ASN A 50 0.59 4.83 11.44
CA ASN A 50 0.46 5.89 12.43
C ASN A 50 0.88 7.26 11.88
N ALA A 51 2.01 7.34 11.16
CA ALA A 51 2.51 8.59 10.60
C ALA A 51 1.57 9.21 9.56
N VAL A 52 0.77 8.39 8.86
CA VAL A 52 -0.23 8.87 7.87
C VAL A 52 -1.68 8.81 8.37
N ASN A 53 -1.87 8.61 9.68
CA ASN A 53 -3.18 8.54 10.34
C ASN A 53 -4.16 7.54 9.69
N LYS A 54 -3.69 6.31 9.46
CA LYS A 54 -4.46 5.20 8.89
C LYS A 54 -4.31 3.94 9.73
N LYS A 55 -5.23 2.99 9.54
CA LYS A 55 -5.03 1.63 10.04
C LYS A 55 -4.06 0.89 9.12
N VAL A 56 -3.25 0.00 9.69
CA VAL A 56 -2.26 -0.77 8.91
C VAL A 56 -2.96 -1.69 7.90
N GLU A 57 -4.15 -2.17 8.25
CA GLU A 57 -4.99 -3.02 7.39
C GLU A 57 -5.41 -2.29 6.11
N ASP A 58 -5.76 -1.01 6.22
CA ASP A 58 -6.21 -0.21 5.07
C ASP A 58 -5.10 -0.04 4.03
N ILE A 59 -3.83 -0.06 4.47
CA ILE A 59 -2.66 0.17 3.60
C ILE A 59 -2.07 -1.14 3.06
N PHE A 60 -2.01 -2.17 3.89
CA PHE A 60 -1.21 -3.36 3.62
C PHE A 60 -2.02 -4.63 3.33
N LEU A 61 -3.32 -4.66 3.66
CA LEU A 61 -4.18 -5.78 3.31
C LEU A 61 -4.88 -5.55 1.96
N PRO A 62 -5.14 -6.63 1.20
CA PRO A 62 -5.96 -6.51 0.01
C PRO A 62 -7.37 -6.06 0.41
N ASN A 63 -7.81 -4.93 -0.13
CA ASN A 63 -9.24 -4.63 -0.18
C ASN A 63 -9.90 -5.80 -0.90
N LYS A 64 -10.90 -6.43 -0.26
CA LYS A 64 -11.68 -7.51 -0.87
C LYS A 64 -12.38 -6.97 -2.11
N VAL A 65 -11.70 -6.96 -3.24
CA VAL A 65 -12.37 -6.89 -4.53
C VAL A 65 -12.94 -8.27 -4.74
N SER A 66 -14.21 -8.43 -4.38
CA SER A 66 -15.04 -9.51 -4.89
C SER A 66 -15.20 -9.30 -6.39
N GLU A 67 -14.19 -9.63 -7.19
CA GLU A 67 -14.40 -9.92 -8.59
C GLU A 67 -14.83 -11.38 -8.69
N ARG A 68 -16.11 -11.51 -8.97
CA ARG A 68 -16.78 -12.77 -9.26
C ARG A 68 -16.01 -13.52 -10.34
N HIS A 69 -15.89 -14.82 -10.14
CA HIS A 69 -15.63 -15.83 -11.15
C HIS A 69 -16.38 -15.51 -12.45
N ASN A 70 -15.66 -15.41 -13.58
CA ASN A 70 -16.26 -15.67 -14.89
C ASN A 70 -15.28 -16.50 -15.73
N PRO A 71 -15.27 -17.84 -15.59
CA PRO A 71 -14.66 -18.68 -16.61
C PRO A 71 -15.54 -18.51 -17.85
N GLN A 72 -15.04 -17.80 -18.85
CA GLN A 72 -15.65 -17.77 -20.17
C GLN A 72 -15.61 -19.20 -20.71
N HIS A 73 -16.75 -19.87 -20.62
CA HIS A 73 -17.05 -21.05 -21.41
C HIS A 73 -17.22 -20.56 -22.85
N GLU A 74 -16.13 -20.52 -23.61
CA GLU A 74 -16.22 -20.57 -25.07
C GLU A 74 -16.61 -22.01 -25.42
N VAL A 75 -17.93 -22.26 -25.41
CA VAL A 75 -18.51 -23.27 -26.28
C VAL A 75 -18.40 -22.75 -27.71
N GLU A 76 -17.26 -23.01 -28.36
CA GLU A 76 -17.24 -23.04 -29.82
C GLU A 76 -18.03 -24.27 -30.27
N ALA A 77 -19.27 -24.01 -30.64
CA ALA A 77 -20.08 -24.92 -31.43
C ALA A 77 -19.48 -25.02 -32.85
N SER A 78 -19.21 -26.25 -33.30
CA SER A 78 -19.48 -26.76 -34.66
C SER A 78 -19.28 -28.26 -34.70
#